data_AF-A0A524EU75-F1
#
_entry.id   AF-A0A524EU75-F1
#
_cell.length_a   1.000
_cell.length_b   1.000
_cell.length_c   1.000
_cell.angle_alpha   90.00
_cell.angle_beta   90.00
_cell.angle_gamma   90.00
#
_symmetry.space_group_name_H-M   'P 1'
#
loop_
_entity.id
_entity.type
_entity.pdbx_description
1 polymer ?
#
loop_
_entity_poly.entity_id
_entity_poly.type
_entity_poly.pdbx_seq_one_letter_code
_entity_poly.pdbx_strand_id
1 'polypeptide(L)'
;MAFLIEVIFAYMILIPFIMFNLFFLIGSFFQSRVSKLLLRILKKKEEPKESHYLKFKILYSATWIIVGVLFVLSLDNPFSIGGIMVLLAFRSGASLIKRFIFGIHDLRILKKNLPENKVVDMISIIIKFGVFIELLFVLTWGILYQYLNVSINSVFGIGVNIITLFLWIAGFCYGVILSVVQSITAKQFLLKNEIGIALMFSGQIIANKVEKKKNLVKKLFKNKI
;
A
#
# COMPACT_ATOMS: atom_id res chain seq x y z
N MET A 1 7.07 -34.69 8.91
CA MET A 1 8.09 -33.63 8.75
C MET A 1 7.67 -32.56 7.74
N ALA A 2 7.25 -32.90 6.51
CA ALA A 2 6.84 -31.92 5.48
C ALA A 2 5.81 -30.89 5.99
N PHE A 3 4.76 -31.35 6.66
CA PHE A 3 3.72 -30.51 7.24
C PHE A 3 4.22 -29.44 8.24
N LEU A 4 5.19 -29.79 9.10
CA LEU A 4 5.74 -28.87 10.09
C LEU A 4 6.62 -27.80 9.42
N ILE A 5 7.34 -28.20 8.37
CA ILE A 5 8.17 -27.30 7.56
C ILE A 5 7.30 -26.29 6.80
N GLU A 6 6.22 -26.75 6.16
CA GLU A 6 5.26 -25.89 5.45
C GLU A 6 4.62 -24.84 6.37
N VAL A 7 4.22 -25.24 7.58
CA VAL A 7 3.66 -24.32 8.58
C VAL A 7 4.69 -23.27 8.99
N ILE A 8 5.95 -23.67 9.22
CA ILE A 8 7.05 -22.74 9.52
C ILE A 8 7.24 -21.75 8.36
N PHE A 9 7.24 -22.21 7.11
CA PHE A 9 7.34 -21.34 5.92
C PHE A 9 6.16 -20.37 5.80
N ALA A 10 4.93 -20.85 6.05
CA ALA A 10 3.74 -20.00 6.03
C ALA A 10 3.85 -18.86 7.05
N TYR A 11 4.28 -19.16 8.29
CA TYR A 11 4.52 -18.12 9.30
C TYR A 11 5.68 -17.20 8.94
N MET A 12 6.78 -17.74 8.38
CA MET A 12 7.93 -16.94 7.93
C MET A 12 7.57 -15.91 6.86
N ILE A 13 6.49 -16.11 6.09
CA ILE A 13 6.04 -15.16 5.05
C ILE A 13 4.88 -14.30 5.56
N LEU A 14 3.96 -14.89 6.33
CA LEU A 14 2.83 -14.17 6.92
C LEU A 14 3.28 -13.09 7.91
N ILE A 15 4.29 -13.36 8.74
CA ILE A 15 4.81 -12.39 9.71
C ILE A 15 5.36 -11.14 9.00
N PRO A 16 6.28 -11.23 8.02
CA PRO A 16 6.69 -10.10 7.21
C PRO A 16 5.52 -9.40 6.53
N PHE A 17 4.57 -10.12 5.96
CA PHE A 17 3.39 -9.52 5.32
C PHE A 17 2.57 -8.66 6.30
N ILE A 18 2.31 -9.15 7.51
CA ILE A 18 1.62 -8.41 8.57
C ILE A 18 2.46 -7.21 9.01
N MET A 19 3.76 -7.42 9.25
CA MET A 19 4.69 -6.34 9.64
C MET A 19 4.75 -5.23 8.60
N PHE A 20 4.79 -5.56 7.31
CA PHE A 20 4.76 -4.57 6.24
C PHE A 20 3.42 -3.82 6.22
N ASN A 21 2.29 -4.50 6.33
CA ASN A 21 0.98 -3.83 6.40
C ASN A 21 0.90 -2.88 7.59
N LEU A 22 1.40 -3.28 8.76
CA LEU A 22 1.51 -2.42 9.95
C LEU A 22 2.45 -1.23 9.70
N PHE A 23 3.59 -1.46 9.05
CA PHE A 23 4.53 -0.41 8.69
C PHE A 23 3.91 0.64 7.75
N PHE A 24 3.10 0.23 6.78
CA PHE A 24 2.34 1.15 5.93
C PHE A 24 1.26 1.91 6.70
N LEU A 25 0.62 1.25 7.67
CA LEU A 25 -0.36 1.88 8.55
C LEU A 25 0.32 2.97 9.41
N ILE A 26 1.50 2.70 9.95
CA ILE A 26 2.34 3.69 10.66
C ILE A 26 2.81 4.79 9.71
N GLY A 27 3.21 4.45 8.48
CA GLY A 27 3.59 5.42 7.45
C GLY A 27 2.51 6.45 7.17
N SER A 28 1.23 6.05 7.28
CA SER A 28 0.10 6.98 7.14
C SER A 28 0.01 8.04 8.25
N PHE A 29 0.57 7.79 9.45
CA PHE A 29 0.67 8.82 10.50
C PHE A 29 1.66 9.94 10.12
N PHE A 30 2.67 9.62 9.30
CA PHE A 30 3.65 10.60 8.83
C PHE A 30 3.21 11.37 7.58
N GLN A 31 2.01 11.09 7.06
CA GLN A 31 1.42 11.69 5.85
C GLN A 31 1.48 13.23 5.86
N SER A 32 1.22 13.86 7.01
CA SER A 32 1.24 15.33 7.16
C SER A 32 2.64 15.94 6.98
N ARG A 33 3.70 15.24 7.42
CA ARG A 33 5.09 15.69 7.28
C ARG A 33 5.59 15.49 5.86
N VAL A 34 5.18 14.39 5.23
CA VAL A 34 5.53 14.06 3.85
C VAL A 34 4.88 15.03 2.88
N SER A 35 3.60 15.34 3.06
CA SER A 35 2.90 16.31 2.20
C SER A 35 3.60 17.68 2.25
N LYS A 36 4.04 18.14 3.43
CA LYS A 36 4.81 19.40 3.56
C LYS A 36 6.18 19.36 2.87
N LEU A 37 6.83 18.20 2.82
CA LEU A 37 8.11 18.00 2.12
C LEU A 37 7.90 17.99 0.60
N LEU A 38 6.91 17.25 0.11
CA LEU A 38 6.55 17.25 -1.31
C LEU A 38 6.18 18.64 -1.80
N LEU A 39 5.36 19.38 -1.04
CA LEU A 39 5.00 20.76 -1.37
C LEU A 39 6.21 21.70 -1.46
N ARG A 40 7.22 21.51 -0.59
CA ARG A 40 8.48 22.27 -0.67
C ARG A 40 9.31 21.90 -1.89
N ILE A 41 9.40 20.61 -2.22
CA ILE A 41 10.16 20.11 -3.37
C ILE A 41 9.53 20.58 -4.68
N LEU A 42 8.20 20.56 -4.76
CA LEU A 42 7.44 20.92 -5.96
C LEU A 42 7.19 22.42 -6.11
N LYS A 43 7.64 23.26 -5.17
CA LYS A 43 7.38 24.71 -5.12
C LYS A 43 5.92 25.10 -5.41
N LYS A 44 4.97 24.23 -5.08
CA LYS A 44 3.54 24.42 -5.38
C LYS A 44 2.75 24.42 -4.08
N LYS A 45 1.88 25.41 -3.90
CA LYS A 45 0.78 25.34 -2.93
C LYS A 45 -0.24 24.34 -3.50
N GLU A 46 -0.35 23.13 -2.97
CA GLU A 46 -1.61 22.39 -3.12
C GLU A 46 -2.57 22.97 -2.10
N GLU A 47 -3.69 23.51 -2.59
CA GLU A 47 -4.87 23.68 -1.75
C GLU A 47 -5.52 22.29 -1.57
N PRO A 48 -5.67 21.82 -0.33
CA PRO A 48 -6.15 20.49 -0.07
C PRO A 48 -7.68 20.50 -0.22
N LYS A 49 -8.20 20.09 -1.38
CA LYS A 49 -9.54 19.49 -1.38
C LYS A 49 -9.43 18.06 -0.86
N GLU A 50 -9.12 17.93 0.43
CA GLU A 50 -9.05 16.66 1.17
C GLU A 50 -10.37 15.87 1.08
N SER A 51 -11.49 16.56 0.85
CA SER A 51 -12.83 15.95 0.88
C SER A 51 -13.04 14.83 -0.14
N HIS A 52 -12.50 14.95 -1.36
CA HIS A 52 -12.70 13.90 -2.39
C HIS A 52 -11.87 12.65 -2.10
N TYR A 53 -10.61 12.82 -1.70
CA TYR A 53 -9.73 11.70 -1.34
C TYR A 53 -10.29 10.92 -0.14
N LEU A 54 -10.79 11.64 0.88
CA LEU A 54 -11.37 11.03 2.07
C LEU A 54 -12.62 10.20 1.71
N LYS A 55 -13.49 10.72 0.83
CA LYS A 55 -14.67 10.00 0.34
C LYS A 55 -14.31 8.69 -0.35
N PHE A 56 -13.33 8.69 -1.27
CA PHE A 56 -12.87 7.46 -1.93
C PHE A 56 -12.22 6.47 -0.95
N LYS A 57 -11.49 6.98 0.06
CA LYS A 57 -10.90 6.13 1.12
C LYS A 57 -11.97 5.47 1.98
N ILE A 58 -13.01 6.21 2.37
CA ILE A 58 -14.14 5.68 3.15
C ILE A 58 -14.92 4.66 2.32
N LEU A 59 -15.26 4.98 1.07
CA LEU A 59 -15.96 4.07 0.17
C LEU A 59 -15.20 2.76 0.00
N TYR A 60 -13.89 2.84 -0.29
CA TYR A 60 -13.02 1.68 -0.41
C TYR A 60 -13.04 0.80 0.84
N SER A 61 -12.84 1.40 2.03
CA SER A 61 -12.80 0.66 3.28
C SER A 61 -14.16 0.04 3.61
N ALA A 62 -15.26 0.76 3.38
CA ALA A 62 -16.61 0.27 3.61
C ALA A 62 -16.93 -0.91 2.69
N THR A 63 -16.66 -0.79 1.38
CA THR A 63 -16.85 -1.89 0.42
C THR A 63 -16.03 -3.11 0.82
N TRP A 64 -14.75 -2.93 1.18
CA TRP A 64 -13.90 -4.02 1.64
C TRP A 64 -14.47 -4.72 2.88
N ILE A 65 -14.85 -3.96 3.92
CA ILE A 65 -15.38 -4.54 5.16
C ILE A 65 -16.68 -5.30 4.88
N ILE A 66 -17.61 -4.71 4.11
CA ILE A 66 -18.89 -5.34 3.79
C ILE A 66 -18.67 -6.64 3.02
N VAL A 67 -17.92 -6.59 1.91
CA VAL A 67 -17.65 -7.76 1.07
C VAL A 67 -16.88 -8.82 1.87
N GLY A 68 -15.83 -8.42 2.58
CA GLY A 68 -15.00 -9.33 3.35
C GLY A 68 -15.76 -10.03 4.46
N VAL A 69 -16.54 -9.30 5.26
CA VAL A 69 -17.34 -9.90 6.35
C VAL A 69 -18.41 -10.84 5.79
N LEU A 70 -19.12 -10.46 4.73
CA LEU A 70 -20.14 -11.33 4.11
C LEU A 70 -19.55 -12.68 3.69
N PHE A 71 -18.40 -12.69 3.03
CA PHE A 71 -17.77 -13.94 2.60
C PHE A 71 -17.10 -14.71 3.73
N VAL A 72 -16.57 -14.04 4.76
CA VAL A 72 -16.04 -14.74 5.95
C VAL A 72 -17.14 -15.46 6.71
N LEU A 73 -18.33 -14.84 6.86
CA LEU A 73 -19.48 -15.47 7.51
C LEU A 73 -20.08 -16.63 6.69
N SER A 74 -19.75 -16.73 5.40
CA SER A 74 -20.16 -17.86 4.55
C SER A 74 -19.29 -19.11 4.70
N LEU A 75 -18.20 -19.02 5.46
CA LEU A 75 -17.29 -20.15 5.73
C LEU A 75 -17.79 -20.98 6.91
N ASP A 76 -17.50 -22.28 6.88
CA ASP A 76 -17.84 -23.22 7.96
C ASP A 76 -17.12 -22.85 9.28
N ASN A 77 -15.91 -22.30 9.17
CA ASN A 77 -15.15 -21.76 10.30
C ASN A 77 -14.66 -20.32 10.02
N PRO A 78 -15.48 -19.29 10.34
CA PRO A 78 -15.16 -17.89 10.08
C PRO A 78 -13.90 -17.38 10.80
N PHE A 79 -13.58 -17.95 11.96
CA PHE A 79 -12.43 -17.53 12.79
C PHE A 79 -11.13 -18.27 12.46
N SER A 80 -11.09 -19.00 11.33
CA SER A 80 -9.91 -19.69 10.84
C SER A 80 -8.94 -18.76 10.09
N ILE A 81 -7.72 -19.26 9.84
CA ILE A 81 -6.74 -18.61 8.95
C ILE A 81 -7.33 -18.40 7.54
N GLY A 82 -8.20 -19.32 7.09
CA GLY A 82 -8.96 -19.18 5.85
C GLY A 82 -9.89 -17.97 5.85
N GLY A 83 -10.57 -17.71 6.96
CA GLY A 83 -11.39 -16.50 7.15
C GLY A 83 -10.57 -15.21 7.05
N ILE A 84 -9.39 -15.17 7.67
CA ILE A 84 -8.48 -14.02 7.56
C ILE A 84 -8.06 -13.81 6.10
N MET A 85 -7.75 -14.90 5.37
CA MET A 85 -7.37 -14.82 3.96
C MET A 85 -8.50 -14.32 3.07
N VAL A 86 -9.71 -14.84 3.26
CA VAL A 86 -10.92 -14.38 2.55
C VAL A 86 -11.17 -12.89 2.81
N LEU A 87 -11.06 -12.44 4.07
CA LEU A 87 -11.20 -11.04 4.43
C LEU A 87 -10.18 -10.16 3.70
N LEU A 88 -8.93 -10.62 3.60
CA LEU A 88 -7.82 -9.84 3.04
C LEU A 88 -7.73 -9.90 1.51
N ALA A 89 -8.28 -10.94 0.87
CA ALA A 89 -8.17 -11.18 -0.57
C ALA A 89 -8.64 -10.00 -1.41
N PHE A 90 -9.86 -9.52 -1.15
CA PHE A 90 -10.43 -8.37 -1.86
C PHE A 90 -9.57 -7.12 -1.71
N ARG A 91 -9.10 -6.84 -0.48
CA ARG A 91 -8.25 -5.69 -0.19
C ARG A 91 -6.90 -5.79 -0.88
N SER A 92 -6.26 -6.96 -0.89
CA SER A 92 -4.97 -7.18 -1.54
C SER A 92 -5.09 -6.95 -3.05
N GLY A 93 -6.04 -7.62 -3.72
CA GLY A 93 -6.25 -7.46 -5.16
C GLY A 93 -6.48 -6.01 -5.56
N ALA A 94 -7.32 -5.30 -4.81
CA ALA A 94 -7.60 -3.89 -5.05
C ALA A 94 -6.38 -2.97 -4.77
N SER A 95 -5.59 -3.28 -3.74
CA SER A 95 -4.42 -2.49 -3.35
C SER A 95 -3.28 -2.61 -4.37
N LEU A 96 -3.05 -3.80 -4.93
CA LEU A 96 -2.06 -4.05 -5.99
C LEU A 96 -2.24 -3.09 -7.16
N ILE A 97 -3.42 -3.13 -7.78
CA ILE A 97 -3.66 -2.39 -9.02
C ILE A 97 -3.79 -0.89 -8.78
N LYS A 98 -4.35 -0.50 -7.62
CA LYS A 98 -4.43 0.89 -7.19
C LYS A 98 -3.04 1.52 -7.06
N ARG A 99 -2.09 0.81 -6.46
CA ARG A 99 -0.69 1.25 -6.36
C ARG A 99 -0.05 1.42 -7.72
N PHE A 100 -0.31 0.50 -8.66
CA PHE A 100 0.21 0.59 -10.01
C PHE A 100 -0.34 1.82 -10.77
N ILE A 101 -1.66 1.99 -10.79
CA ILE A 101 -2.32 3.10 -11.49
C ILE A 101 -1.96 4.45 -10.89
N PHE A 102 -1.94 4.56 -9.56
CA PHE A 102 -1.51 5.80 -8.91
C PHE A 102 -0.03 6.07 -9.11
N GLY A 103 0.82 5.04 -9.16
CA GLY A 103 2.23 5.17 -9.50
C GLY A 103 2.42 5.78 -10.88
N ILE A 104 1.67 5.31 -11.88
CA ILE A 104 1.69 5.88 -13.24
C ILE A 104 1.21 7.33 -13.24
N HIS A 105 0.11 7.62 -12.55
CA HIS A 105 -0.42 8.98 -12.43
C HIS A 105 0.60 9.94 -11.80
N ASP A 106 1.17 9.58 -10.65
CA ASP A 106 2.12 10.40 -9.91
C ASP A 106 3.45 10.56 -10.68
N LEU A 107 3.85 9.56 -11.47
CA LEU A 107 4.99 9.66 -12.40
C LEU A 107 4.78 10.73 -13.48
N ARG A 108 3.56 10.84 -14.04
CA ARG A 108 3.23 11.92 -14.99
C ARG A 108 3.30 13.30 -14.34
N ILE A 109 2.94 13.42 -13.06
CA ILE A 109 3.04 14.69 -12.31
C ILE A 109 4.50 15.02 -12.00
N LEU A 110 5.31 14.05 -11.59
CA LEU A 110 6.73 14.25 -11.24
C LEU A 110 7.57 14.64 -12.45
N LYS A 111 7.40 13.96 -13.59
CA LYS A 111 8.11 14.31 -14.85
C LYS A 111 7.89 15.75 -15.29
N LYS A 112 6.76 16.36 -14.92
CA LYS A 112 6.46 17.77 -15.24
C LYS A 112 7.16 18.77 -14.33
N ASN A 113 7.70 18.36 -13.17
CA ASN A 113 8.14 19.28 -12.12
C ASN A 113 9.55 19.01 -11.56
N LEU A 114 10.19 17.89 -11.90
CA LEU A 114 11.50 17.49 -11.37
C LEU A 114 12.42 16.89 -12.45
N PRO A 115 13.76 16.98 -12.30
CA PRO A 115 14.71 16.38 -13.23
C PRO A 115 14.62 14.84 -13.22
N GLU A 116 14.75 14.23 -14.41
CA GLU A 116 14.39 12.83 -14.68
C GLU A 116 15.06 11.81 -13.76
N ASN A 117 16.34 12.01 -13.45
CA ASN A 117 17.16 11.12 -12.63
C ASN A 117 16.65 10.94 -11.19
N LYS A 118 16.22 12.01 -10.51
CA LYS A 118 15.68 11.91 -9.13
C LYS A 118 14.27 11.34 -9.09
N VAL A 119 13.51 11.50 -10.17
CA VAL A 119 12.13 11.02 -10.29
C VAL A 119 12.09 9.50 -10.46
N VAL A 120 13.00 8.94 -11.27
CA VAL A 120 13.06 7.50 -11.56
C VAL A 120 13.41 6.68 -10.32
N ASP A 121 14.39 7.13 -9.52
CA ASP A 121 14.86 6.38 -8.33
C ASP A 121 13.79 6.28 -7.24
N MET A 122 13.13 7.41 -6.91
CA MET A 122 12.07 7.42 -5.90
C MET A 122 10.88 6.56 -6.31
N ILE A 123 10.50 6.60 -7.59
CA ILE A 123 9.35 5.84 -8.10
C ILE A 123 9.67 4.35 -8.18
N SER A 124 10.89 3.98 -8.60
CA SER A 124 11.36 2.59 -8.61
C SER A 124 11.25 1.96 -7.22
N ILE A 125 11.63 2.69 -6.17
CA ILE A 125 11.50 2.23 -4.79
C ILE A 125 10.02 2.02 -4.40
N ILE A 126 9.15 2.99 -4.70
CA ILE A 126 7.70 2.92 -4.36
C ILE A 126 7.02 1.74 -5.03
N ILE A 127 7.24 1.55 -6.33
CA ILE A 127 6.65 0.45 -7.09
C ILE A 127 7.19 -0.89 -6.58
N LYS A 128 8.50 -1.00 -6.33
CA LYS A 128 9.11 -2.21 -5.76
C LYS A 128 8.49 -2.59 -4.42
N PHE A 129 8.36 -1.65 -3.48
CA PHE A 129 7.70 -1.93 -2.20
C PHE A 129 6.22 -2.30 -2.35
N GLY A 130 5.53 -1.62 -3.27
CA GLY A 130 4.13 -1.88 -3.58
C GLY A 130 3.89 -3.31 -4.06
N VAL A 131 4.65 -3.72 -5.08
CA VAL A 131 4.61 -5.05 -5.69
C VAL A 131 5.11 -6.11 -4.72
N PHE A 132 6.15 -5.82 -3.93
CA PHE A 132 6.73 -6.79 -3.00
C PHE A 132 5.74 -7.25 -1.92
N ILE A 133 4.93 -6.33 -1.38
CA ILE A 133 3.91 -6.69 -0.38
C ILE A 133 2.83 -7.59 -0.96
N GLU A 134 2.38 -7.28 -2.17
CA GLU A 134 1.33 -8.06 -2.81
C GLU A 134 1.87 -9.42 -3.27
N LEU A 135 3.14 -9.48 -3.69
CA LEU A 135 3.83 -10.73 -3.93
C LEU A 135 3.90 -11.58 -2.65
N LEU A 136 4.21 -10.98 -1.50
CA LEU A 136 4.18 -11.69 -0.21
C LEU A 136 2.78 -12.24 0.09
N PHE A 137 1.71 -11.48 -0.19
CA PHE A 137 0.34 -11.98 -0.03
C PHE A 137 0.07 -13.20 -0.90
N VAL A 138 0.35 -13.11 -2.20
CA VAL A 138 0.12 -14.20 -3.16
C VAL A 138 0.95 -15.44 -2.80
N LEU A 139 2.20 -15.26 -2.36
CA LEU A 139 3.04 -16.36 -1.89
C LEU A 139 2.50 -17.01 -0.61
N THR A 140 2.06 -16.20 0.35
CA THR A 140 1.46 -16.69 1.60
C THR A 140 0.20 -17.48 1.30
N TRP A 141 -0.63 -16.96 0.40
CA TRP A 141 -1.85 -17.64 -0.04
C TRP A 141 -1.56 -18.92 -0.82
N GLY A 142 -0.57 -18.92 -1.73
CA GLY A 142 -0.16 -20.11 -2.46
C GLY A 142 0.40 -21.23 -1.57
N ILE A 143 1.09 -20.88 -0.48
CA ILE A 143 1.58 -21.86 0.50
C ILE A 143 0.42 -22.37 1.37
N LEU A 144 -0.49 -21.48 1.78
CA LEU A 144 -1.68 -21.86 2.53
C LEU A 144 -2.70 -22.63 1.68
N TYR A 145 -2.64 -22.57 0.36
CA TYR A 145 -3.53 -23.31 -0.54
C TYR A 145 -3.53 -24.80 -0.22
N GLN A 146 -2.36 -25.41 -0.06
CA GLN A 146 -2.22 -26.84 0.27
C GLN A 146 -2.81 -27.17 1.65
N TYR A 147 -2.69 -26.25 2.60
CA TYR A 147 -3.21 -26.41 3.96
C TYR A 147 -4.74 -26.22 4.03
N LEU A 148 -5.28 -25.24 3.32
CA LEU A 148 -6.70 -24.88 3.34
C LEU A 148 -7.57 -25.89 2.56
N ASN A 149 -7.03 -26.53 1.51
CA ASN A 149 -7.76 -27.50 0.70
C ASN A 149 -8.07 -28.82 1.45
N VAL A 150 -7.36 -29.09 2.55
CA VAL A 150 -7.50 -30.33 3.34
C VAL A 150 -8.42 -30.14 4.56
N SER A 151 -8.66 -28.91 5.00
CA SER A 151 -9.31 -28.66 6.31
C SER A 151 -10.56 -27.78 6.30
N ILE A 152 -10.90 -27.08 5.21
CA ILE A 152 -12.01 -26.12 5.24
C ILE A 152 -12.83 -26.20 3.94
N ASN A 153 -13.97 -26.88 4.02
CA ASN A 153 -15.05 -26.70 3.04
C ASN A 153 -15.87 -25.46 3.42
N SER A 154 -16.60 -24.88 2.46
CA SER A 154 -17.59 -23.84 2.74
C SER A 154 -18.99 -24.41 2.61
N VAL A 155 -19.96 -23.71 3.22
CA VAL A 155 -21.40 -24.01 3.16
C VAL A 155 -21.91 -24.14 1.71
N PHE A 156 -21.25 -23.48 0.75
CA PHE A 156 -21.61 -23.53 -0.67
C PHE A 156 -20.94 -24.68 -1.44
N GLY A 157 -20.18 -25.55 -0.78
CA GLY A 157 -19.39 -26.62 -1.42
C GLY A 157 -18.20 -26.10 -2.25
N ILE A 158 -17.92 -24.80 -2.18
CA ILE A 158 -16.81 -24.14 -2.89
C ILE A 158 -15.63 -24.06 -1.93
N GLY A 159 -14.47 -24.60 -2.29
CA GLY A 159 -13.28 -24.52 -1.43
C GLY A 159 -12.88 -23.07 -1.12
N VAL A 160 -12.40 -22.82 0.11
CA VAL A 160 -11.92 -21.50 0.57
C VAL A 160 -10.96 -20.85 -0.43
N ASN A 161 -10.17 -21.66 -1.12
CA ASN A 161 -9.23 -21.23 -2.15
C ASN A 161 -9.92 -20.56 -3.34
N ILE A 162 -11.02 -21.13 -3.85
CA ILE A 162 -11.76 -20.57 -4.99
C ILE A 162 -12.44 -19.26 -4.58
N ILE A 163 -13.01 -19.22 -3.37
CA ILE A 163 -13.59 -17.99 -2.80
C ILE A 163 -12.51 -16.89 -2.69
N THR A 164 -11.35 -17.24 -2.16
CA THR A 164 -10.21 -16.31 -2.01
C THR A 164 -9.75 -15.79 -3.36
N LEU A 165 -9.60 -16.66 -4.37
CA LEU A 165 -9.23 -16.27 -5.74
C LEU A 165 -10.26 -15.33 -6.36
N PHE A 166 -11.53 -15.71 -6.28
CA PHE A 166 -12.62 -14.92 -6.84
C PHE A 166 -12.68 -13.53 -6.21
N LEU A 167 -12.57 -13.44 -4.88
CA LEU A 167 -12.52 -12.17 -4.17
C LEU A 167 -11.29 -11.34 -4.51
N TRP A 168 -10.14 -11.99 -4.69
CA TRP A 168 -8.92 -11.29 -5.09
C TRP A 168 -9.07 -10.67 -6.49
N ILE A 169 -9.61 -11.42 -7.46
CA ILE A 169 -9.90 -10.92 -8.81
C ILE A 169 -10.96 -9.82 -8.76
N ALA A 170 -12.04 -10.00 -8.01
CA ALA A 170 -13.08 -8.99 -7.85
C ALA A 170 -12.52 -7.70 -7.23
N GLY A 171 -11.66 -7.84 -6.23
CA GLY A 171 -10.91 -6.75 -5.62
C GLY A 171 -10.02 -6.04 -6.64
N PHE A 172 -9.28 -6.79 -7.46
CA PHE A 172 -8.48 -6.24 -8.54
C PHE A 172 -9.34 -5.43 -9.53
N CYS A 173 -10.42 -5.98 -10.05
CA CYS A 173 -11.32 -5.28 -10.97
C CYS A 173 -11.91 -4.01 -10.33
N TYR A 174 -12.37 -4.09 -9.08
CA TYR A 174 -12.86 -2.94 -8.33
C TYR A 174 -11.77 -1.88 -8.16
N GLY A 175 -10.54 -2.30 -7.83
CA GLY A 175 -9.37 -1.46 -7.69
C GLY A 175 -9.04 -0.71 -8.98
N VAL A 176 -9.14 -1.37 -10.16
CA VAL A 176 -8.97 -0.72 -11.47
C VAL A 176 -9.96 0.43 -11.60
N ILE A 177 -11.25 0.16 -11.45
CA ILE A 177 -12.31 1.16 -11.65
C ILE A 177 -12.10 2.36 -10.71
N LEU A 178 -11.95 2.09 -9.41
CA LEU A 178 -11.84 3.14 -8.41
C LEU A 178 -10.56 3.97 -8.59
N SER A 179 -9.43 3.33 -8.89
CA SER A 179 -8.16 4.02 -9.06
C SER A 179 -8.08 4.81 -10.37
N VAL A 180 -8.64 4.32 -11.48
CA VAL A 180 -8.74 5.08 -12.73
C VAL A 180 -9.57 6.34 -12.50
N VAL A 181 -10.79 6.21 -11.95
CA VAL A 181 -11.68 7.35 -11.68
C VAL A 181 -11.01 8.38 -10.76
N GLN A 182 -10.36 7.91 -9.69
CA GLN A 182 -9.63 8.77 -8.77
C GLN A 182 -8.43 9.45 -9.43
N SER A 183 -7.70 8.75 -10.32
CA SER A 183 -6.53 9.29 -11.03
C SER A 183 -6.89 10.34 -12.08
N ILE A 184 -8.04 10.23 -12.75
CA ILE A 184 -8.47 11.20 -13.76
C ILE A 184 -8.89 12.51 -13.07
N THR A 185 -9.52 12.41 -11.90
CA THR A 185 -10.06 13.56 -11.17
C THR A 185 -9.03 14.24 -10.28
N ALA A 186 -7.95 13.54 -9.91
CA ALA A 186 -6.92 14.08 -9.05
C ALA A 186 -5.90 14.94 -9.81
N LYS A 187 -5.52 16.07 -9.23
CA LYS A 187 -4.38 16.90 -9.67
C LYS A 187 -3.18 16.81 -8.72
N GLN A 188 -3.33 16.04 -7.64
CA GLN A 188 -2.39 15.92 -6.53
C GLN A 188 -1.79 14.51 -6.50
N PHE A 189 -0.68 14.36 -5.78
CA PHE A 189 -0.10 13.04 -5.51
C PHE A 189 -1.08 12.12 -4.79
N LEU A 190 -1.24 10.90 -5.31
CA LEU A 190 -2.14 9.90 -4.76
C LEU A 190 -1.42 8.90 -3.85
N LEU A 191 -0.13 8.65 -4.08
CA LEU A 191 0.72 7.79 -3.25
C LEU A 191 1.56 8.60 -2.25
N LYS A 192 0.94 9.58 -1.58
CA LYS A 192 1.66 10.46 -0.64
C LYS A 192 2.39 9.68 0.45
N ASN A 193 1.83 8.56 0.92
CA ASN A 193 2.41 7.78 2.01
C ASN A 193 3.63 6.97 1.54
N GLU A 194 3.50 6.30 0.41
CA GLU A 194 4.55 5.51 -0.22
C GLU A 194 5.72 6.40 -0.66
N ILE A 195 5.43 7.57 -1.23
CA ILE A 195 6.44 8.59 -1.57
C ILE A 195 7.17 9.06 -0.31
N GLY A 196 6.46 9.22 0.81
CA GLY A 196 7.04 9.57 2.09
C GLY A 196 8.01 8.55 2.64
N ILE A 197 7.63 7.28 2.56
CA ILE A 197 8.47 6.16 2.96
C ILE A 197 9.72 6.10 2.05
N ALA A 198 9.56 6.24 0.73
CA ALA A 198 10.68 6.28 -0.20
C ALA A 198 11.62 7.47 0.05
N LEU A 199 11.09 8.64 0.46
CA LEU A 199 11.89 9.79 0.88
C LEU A 199 12.65 9.57 2.19
N MET A 200 12.04 8.86 3.14
CA MET A 200 12.72 8.47 4.38
C MET A 200 13.88 7.52 4.09
N PHE A 201 13.63 6.47 3.30
CA PHE A 201 14.64 5.46 2.98
C PHE A 201 15.74 5.97 2.03
N SER A 202 15.44 6.91 1.14
CA SER A 202 16.47 7.55 0.29
C SER A 202 17.35 8.56 1.04
N GLY A 203 17.13 8.77 2.34
CA GLY A 203 17.94 9.66 3.17
C GLY A 203 17.76 11.16 2.85
N GLN A 204 16.94 11.52 1.87
CA GLN A 204 16.72 12.92 1.47
C GLN A 204 16.10 13.77 2.58
N ILE A 205 15.31 13.17 3.47
CA ILE A 205 14.77 13.86 4.65
C ILE A 205 15.89 14.25 5.63
N ILE A 206 16.87 13.36 5.80
CA ILE A 206 18.03 13.57 6.67
C ILE A 206 18.97 14.60 6.03
N ALA A 207 19.27 14.44 4.74
CA ALA A 207 20.09 15.37 3.97
C ALA A 207 19.55 16.81 4.02
N ASN A 208 18.25 17.01 3.79
CA ASN A 208 17.62 18.33 3.91
C ASN A 208 17.67 18.91 5.33
N LYS A 209 17.61 18.07 6.37
CA LYS A 209 17.71 18.50 7.77
C LYS A 209 19.14 18.93 8.11
N VAL A 210 20.13 18.19 7.62
CA VAL A 210 21.55 18.50 7.76
C VAL A 210 21.89 19.78 7.01
N GLU A 211 21.38 19.95 5.78
CA GLU A 211 21.60 21.16 4.98
C GLU A 211 20.93 22.40 5.62
N LYS A 212 19.72 22.25 6.19
CA LYS A 212 19.10 23.33 6.98
C LYS A 212 19.91 23.70 8.22
N LYS A 213 20.43 22.72 8.97
CA LYS A 213 21.31 22.98 10.12
C LYS A 213 22.60 23.66 9.67
N LYS A 214 23.21 23.20 8.58
CA LYS A 214 24.43 23.78 8.00
C LYS A 214 24.22 25.23 7.57
N ASN A 215 23.10 25.54 6.93
CA ASN A 215 22.74 26.90 6.53
C ASN A 215 22.38 27.81 7.72
N LEU A 216 21.75 27.27 8.78
CA LEU A 216 21.51 28.00 10.03
C LEU A 216 22.82 28.36 10.73
N VAL A 217 23.74 27.40 10.83
CA VAL A 217 25.09 27.62 11.38
C VAL A 217 25.84 28.65 10.54
N LYS A 218 25.83 28.53 9.21
CA LYS A 218 26.48 29.50 8.31
C LYS A 218 25.90 30.91 8.45
N LYS A 219 24.60 31.06 8.68
CA LYS A 219 23.94 32.35 8.95
C LYS A 219 24.33 32.94 10.31
N LEU A 220 24.44 32.11 11.35
CA LEU A 220 24.87 32.53 12.69
C LEU A 220 26.34 33.00 12.71
N PHE A 221 27.20 32.37 11.91
CA PHE A 221 28.60 32.77 11.78
C PHE A 221 28.80 33.97 10.85
N LYS A 222 27.92 34.21 9.87
CA LYS A 222 27.98 35.42 9.01
C LYS A 222 27.49 36.70 9.68
N ASN A 223 26.65 36.60 10.72
CA ASN A 223 26.15 37.75 11.48
C ASN A 223 27.03 38.14 12.68
N LYS A 224 28.21 37.51 12.83
CA LYS A 224 29.15 37.74 13.94
C LYS A 224 30.50 38.35 13.50
N ILE A 225 30.60 38.79 12.25
CA ILE A 225 31.70 39.59 11.69
C ILE A 225 31.06 40.89 11.22
#